data_AF-A0A2A2WBM1-F1
#
_entry.id   AF-A0A2A2WBM1-F1
#
_cell.length_a   1.000
_cell.length_b   1.000
_cell.length_c   1.000
_cell.angle_alpha   90.00
_cell.angle_beta   90.00
_cell.angle_gamma   90.00
#
_symmetry.space_group_name_H-M   'P 1'
#
loop_
_entity.id
_entity.type
_entity.pdbx_description
1 polymer ?
#
loop_
_entity_poly.entity_id
_entity_poly.type
_entity_poly.pdbx_seq_one_letter_code
_entity_poly.pdbx_strand_id
1 'polypeptide(L)'
;MFASRVRAAAEAEGLEFQLAASLPDRGDIRYVIVDLATRSGVVEGLMERCGQICPDAKVLAYGPHVQVARLDKAKQAGIPVVVTRGQFDRSLGSLFDSTD
;
A
#
# COMPACT_ATOMS: atom_id res chain seq x y z
N MET A 1 -6.39 -9.17 -10.59
CA MET A 1 -7.35 -8.21 -10.02
C MET A 1 -7.20 -8.24 -8.50
N PHE A 2 -6.19 -7.53 -7.97
CA PHE A 2 -5.86 -7.57 -6.54
C PHE A 2 -6.56 -6.43 -5.77
N ALA A 3 -6.75 -5.29 -6.44
CA ALA A 3 -7.50 -4.14 -5.93
C ALA A 3 -8.93 -4.49 -5.45
N SER A 4 -9.63 -5.43 -6.10
CA SER A 4 -10.96 -5.86 -5.67
C SER A 4 -10.94 -6.60 -4.33
N ARG A 5 -9.88 -7.37 -4.03
CA ARG A 5 -9.71 -8.03 -2.73
C ARG A 5 -9.37 -7.04 -1.63
N VAL A 6 -8.48 -6.09 -1.93
CA VAL A 6 -8.15 -4.99 -1.02
C VAL A 6 -9.40 -4.20 -0.67
N ARG A 7 -10.21 -3.85 -1.69
CA ARG A 7 -11.50 -3.18 -1.51
C ARG A 7 -12.42 -3.96 -0.58
N ALA A 8 -12.65 -5.23 -0.85
CA ALA A 8 -13.54 -6.05 -0.03
C ALA A 8 -13.08 -6.14 1.43
N ALA A 9 -11.77 -6.31 1.66
CA ALA A 9 -11.19 -6.37 3.00
C ALA A 9 -11.27 -5.02 3.73
N ALA A 10 -11.06 -3.90 3.03
CA ALA A 10 -11.18 -2.56 3.60
C ALA A 10 -12.64 -2.23 3.95
N GLU A 11 -13.57 -2.49 3.03
CA GLU A 11 -15.01 -2.23 3.24
C GLU A 11 -15.60 -3.09 4.36
N ALA A 12 -15.10 -4.33 4.56
CA ALA A 12 -15.48 -5.18 5.69
C ALA A 12 -15.18 -4.54 7.05
N GLU A 13 -14.12 -3.72 7.13
CA GLU A 13 -13.71 -2.95 8.30
C GLU A 13 -14.24 -1.50 8.31
N GLY A 14 -15.23 -1.21 7.45
CA GLY A 14 -15.86 0.12 7.37
C GLY A 14 -14.95 1.22 6.80
N LEU A 15 -13.87 0.86 6.10
CA LEU A 15 -13.02 1.82 5.38
C LEU A 15 -13.58 2.16 4.00
N GLU A 16 -13.36 3.40 3.57
CA GLU A 16 -13.55 3.79 2.18
C GLU A 16 -12.36 3.29 1.34
N PHE A 17 -12.65 2.69 0.18
CA PHE A 17 -11.61 2.27 -0.77
C PHE A 17 -11.59 3.17 -2.00
N GLN A 18 -10.41 3.71 -2.32
CA GLN A 18 -10.17 4.45 -3.55
C GLN A 18 -8.97 3.90 -4.30
N LEU A 19 -9.17 3.49 -5.55
CA LEU A 19 -8.07 3.18 -6.47
C LEU A 19 -7.68 4.44 -7.24
N ALA A 20 -6.45 4.92 -7.04
CA ALA A 20 -5.96 6.14 -7.68
C ALA A 20 -4.63 5.90 -8.40
N ALA A 21 -4.35 6.71 -9.42
CA ALA A 21 -3.07 6.68 -10.14
C ALA A 21 -1.92 7.36 -9.36
N SER A 22 -2.28 8.23 -8.41
CA SER A 22 -1.41 8.98 -7.52
C SER A 22 -2.10 9.13 -6.16
N LEU A 23 -1.34 9.43 -5.11
CA LEU A 23 -1.89 9.73 -3.78
C LEU A 23 -2.86 10.92 -3.89
N PRO A 24 -4.14 10.77 -3.52
CA PRO A 24 -5.07 11.89 -3.51
C PRO A 24 -4.72 12.86 -2.38
N ASP A 25 -5.05 14.14 -2.57
CA ASP A 25 -4.82 15.19 -1.57
C ASP A 25 -5.93 15.16 -0.51
N ARG A 26 -5.87 14.14 0.37
CA ARG A 26 -6.85 13.85 1.42
C ARG A 26 -6.12 13.48 2.71
N GLY A 27 -6.40 14.19 3.80
CA GLY A 27 -5.76 13.95 5.10
C GLY A 27 -6.33 12.78 5.90
N ASP A 28 -7.45 12.21 5.49
CA ASP A 28 -8.14 11.10 6.17
C ASP A 28 -7.70 9.71 5.68
N ILE A 29 -6.63 9.66 4.87
CA ILE A 29 -6.08 8.40 4.37
C ILE A 29 -5.40 7.64 5.52
N ARG A 30 -5.97 6.48 5.89
CA ARG A 30 -5.41 5.59 6.92
C ARG A 30 -4.41 4.56 6.37
N TYR A 31 -4.54 4.19 5.10
CA TYR A 31 -3.72 3.16 4.47
C TYR A 31 -3.33 3.56 3.05
N VAL A 32 -2.05 3.38 2.71
CA VAL A 32 -1.53 3.58 1.36
C VAL A 32 -0.91 2.28 0.87
N ILE A 33 -1.50 1.67 -0.16
CA ILE A 33 -1.12 0.36 -0.67
C ILE A 33 -0.62 0.49 -2.11
N VAL A 34 0.62 0.08 -2.37
CA VAL A 34 1.29 0.23 -3.66
C VAL A 34 1.53 -1.12 -4.33
N ASP A 35 0.98 -1.29 -5.54
CA ASP A 35 1.28 -2.44 -6.40
C ASP A 35 2.54 -2.18 -7.25
N LEU A 36 3.67 -2.76 -6.84
CA LEU A 36 4.95 -2.63 -7.53
C LEU A 36 4.99 -3.37 -8.88
N ALA A 37 4.05 -4.27 -9.17
CA ALA A 37 3.96 -4.89 -10.49
C ALA A 37 3.56 -3.87 -11.56
N THR A 38 2.69 -2.91 -11.20
CA THR A 38 2.13 -1.92 -12.12
C THR A 38 2.69 -0.50 -11.92
N ARG A 39 3.23 -0.19 -10.73
CA ARG A 39 3.62 1.18 -10.33
C ARG A 39 5.02 1.26 -9.74
N SER A 40 6.00 0.60 -10.37
CA SER A 40 7.38 0.58 -9.87
C SER A 40 8.10 1.94 -9.84
N GLY A 41 7.57 2.96 -10.53
CA GLY A 41 8.11 4.34 -10.51
C GLY A 41 7.46 5.25 -9.47
N VAL A 42 6.37 4.84 -8.82
CA VAL A 42 5.64 5.65 -7.84
C VAL A 42 6.31 5.69 -6.47
N VAL A 43 7.21 4.75 -6.19
CA VAL A 43 7.94 4.63 -4.92
C VAL A 43 8.82 5.85 -4.63
N GLU A 44 9.39 6.46 -5.66
CA GLU A 44 10.24 7.64 -5.51
C GLU A 44 9.39 8.86 -5.13
N GLY A 45 9.71 9.48 -3.99
CA GLY A 45 8.94 10.61 -3.43
C GLY A 45 7.60 10.23 -2.79
N LEU A 46 7.23 8.94 -2.73
CA LEU A 46 5.97 8.52 -2.11
C LEU A 46 5.95 8.86 -0.62
N MET A 47 7.00 8.48 0.12
CA MET A 47 7.04 8.67 1.56
C MET A 47 7.06 10.15 1.95
N GLU A 48 7.70 11.01 1.15
CA GLU A 48 7.65 12.46 1.34
C GLU A 48 6.22 13.00 1.19
N ARG A 49 5.51 12.57 0.14
CA ARG A 49 4.10 12.94 -0.07
C ARG A 49 3.18 12.41 1.03
N CYS A 50 3.38 11.17 1.47
CA CYS A 50 2.64 10.61 2.60
C CYS A 50 2.89 11.45 3.86
N GLY A 51 4.14 11.84 4.14
CA GLY A 51 4.46 12.70 5.28
C GLY A 51 3.80 14.08 5.24
N GLN A 52 3.51 14.62 4.05
CA GLN A 52 2.84 15.90 3.88
C GLN A 52 1.31 15.80 3.95
N ILE A 53 0.73 14.77 3.31
CA ILE A 53 -0.73 14.65 3.12
C ILE A 53 -1.37 13.82 4.24
N CYS A 54 -0.76 12.70 4.60
CA CYS A 54 -1.32 11.72 5.52
C CYS A 54 -0.21 11.07 6.37
N PRO A 55 0.43 11.82 7.28
CA PRO A 55 1.62 11.38 8.01
C PRO A 55 1.40 10.12 8.87
N ASP A 56 0.16 9.91 9.33
CA ASP A 56 -0.22 8.77 10.15
C ASP A 56 -0.67 7.54 9.33
N ALA A 57 -0.66 7.64 7.99
CA ALA A 57 -1.08 6.54 7.13
C ALA A 57 -0.11 5.36 7.20
N LYS A 58 -0.65 4.15 7.31
CA LYS A 58 0.13 2.92 7.17
C LYS A 58 0.47 2.69 5.69
N VAL A 59 1.73 2.84 5.33
CA VAL A 59 2.22 2.68 3.95
C VAL A 59 2.81 1.27 3.74
N LEU A 60 2.33 0.58 2.71
CA LEU A 60 2.75 -0.76 2.32
C LEU A 60 2.91 -0.86 0.81
N ALA A 61 3.94 -1.57 0.36
CA ALA A 61 4.11 -1.97 -1.02
C ALA A 61 4.14 -3.51 -1.17
N TYR A 62 3.54 -4.01 -2.25
CA TYR A 62 3.59 -5.42 -2.60
C TYR A 62 3.99 -5.63 -4.07
N GLY A 63 4.69 -6.72 -4.35
CA GLY A 63 5.13 -7.04 -5.72
C GLY A 63 5.39 -8.52 -5.98
N PRO A 64 5.64 -8.92 -7.24
CA PRO A 64 6.01 -10.29 -7.58
C PRO A 64 7.36 -10.67 -6.95
N HIS A 65 7.48 -11.86 -6.38
CA HIS A 65 8.72 -12.34 -5.75
C HIS A 65 9.91 -12.42 -6.74
N VAL A 66 9.62 -12.62 -8.03
CA VAL A 66 10.63 -12.64 -9.10
C VAL A 66 11.17 -11.26 -9.48
N GLN A 67 10.55 -10.17 -9.00
CA GLN A 67 10.96 -8.78 -9.28
C GLN A 67 11.65 -8.16 -8.07
N VAL A 68 12.68 -8.85 -7.54
CA VAL A 68 13.43 -8.47 -6.33
C VAL A 68 13.92 -7.01 -6.40
N ALA A 69 14.46 -6.58 -7.55
CA ALA A 69 14.93 -5.21 -7.75
C ALA A 69 13.84 -4.14 -7.49
N ARG A 70 12.56 -4.44 -7.71
CA ARG A 70 11.45 -3.51 -7.42
C ARG A 70 11.13 -3.46 -5.93
N LEU A 71 11.20 -4.61 -5.25
CA LEU A 71 11.04 -4.69 -3.80
C LEU A 71 12.18 -3.93 -3.11
N ASP A 72 13.41 -4.09 -3.59
CA ASP A 72 14.57 -3.40 -3.03
C ASP A 72 14.49 -1.89 -3.24
N LYS A 73 14.05 -1.43 -4.42
CA LYS A 73 13.78 0.00 -4.66
C LYS A 73 12.72 0.56 -3.69
N ALA A 74 11.65 -0.18 -3.43
CA ALA A 74 10.62 0.25 -2.48
C ALA A 74 11.18 0.39 -1.05
N LYS A 75 12.03 -0.56 -0.64
CA LYS A 75 12.72 -0.48 0.66
C LYS A 75 13.69 0.69 0.72
N GLN A 76 14.48 0.90 -0.34
CA GLN A 76 15.42 2.03 -0.45
C GLN A 76 14.71 3.39 -0.46
N ALA A 77 13.47 3.45 -0.98
CA ALA A 77 12.62 4.62 -0.91
C ALA A 77 11.98 4.86 0.48
N GLY A 78 12.29 4.02 1.47
CA GLY A 78 11.83 4.17 2.85
C GLY A 78 10.41 3.66 3.11
N ILE A 79 9.83 2.84 2.22
CA ILE A 79 8.52 2.23 2.50
C ILE A 79 8.63 1.29 3.71
N PRO A 80 7.81 1.48 4.77
CA PRO A 80 7.93 0.71 6.01
C PRO A 80 7.72 -0.78 5.83
N VAL A 81 6.72 -1.16 5.01
CA VAL A 81 6.35 -2.56 4.80
C VAL A 81 6.42 -2.90 3.32
N VAL A 82 7.34 -3.79 2.95
CA VAL A 82 7.49 -4.28 1.57
C VAL A 82 7.42 -5.80 1.55
N VAL A 83 6.39 -6.35 0.91
CA VAL A 83 6.09 -7.78 0.92
C VAL A 83 5.89 -8.35 -0.48
N THR A 84 5.98 -9.66 -0.61
CA THR A 84 5.57 -10.32 -1.87
C THR A 84 4.05 -10.32 -2.00
N ARG A 85 3.54 -10.43 -3.24
CA ARG A 85 2.09 -10.56 -3.49
C ARG A 85 1.45 -11.71 -2.72
N GLY A 86 2.15 -12.83 -2.56
CA GLY A 86 1.64 -13.98 -1.80
C GLY A 86 1.61 -13.74 -0.29
N GLN A 87 2.58 -13.00 0.26
CA GLN A 87 2.54 -12.56 1.65
C GLN A 87 1.41 -11.55 1.89
N PHE A 88 1.24 -10.60 0.98
CA PHE A 88 0.18 -9.60 1.05
C PHE A 88 -1.23 -10.24 1.02
N ASP A 89 -1.44 -11.22 0.14
CA ASP A 89 -2.73 -11.94 0.06
C ASP A 89 -3.07 -12.66 1.37
N ARG A 90 -2.06 -13.19 2.07
CA ARG A 90 -2.26 -13.84 3.38
C ARG A 90 -2.53 -12.83 4.50
N SER A 91 -1.93 -11.63 4.44
CA SER A 91 -2.13 -10.59 5.45
C SER A 91 -3.43 -9.81 5.27
N LEU A 92 -4.05 -9.84 4.09
CA LEU A 92 -5.27 -9.05 3.80
C LEU A 92 -6.39 -9.26 4.83
N GLY A 93 -6.55 -10.48 5.34
CA GLY A 93 -7.61 -10.82 6.29
C GLY A 93 -7.48 -10.14 7.66
N SER A 94 -6.31 -9.62 8.02
CA SER A 94 -6.06 -8.90 9.27
C SER A 94 -5.36 -7.55 9.06
N LEU A 95 -5.16 -7.13 7.81
CA LEU A 95 -4.43 -5.91 7.47
C LEU A 95 -5.14 -4.66 7.99
N PHE A 96 -6.46 -4.70 7.98
CA PHE A 96 -7.33 -3.58 8.33
C PHE A 96 -8.00 -3.76 9.70
N ASP A 97 -7.72 -4.86 10.41
CA ASP A 97 -8.30 -5.12 11.73
C ASP A 97 -8.07 -3.92 12.65
N SER A 98 -9.17 -3.37 13.16
CA SER A 98 -9.16 -2.25 14.10
C SER A 98 -8.97 -2.71 15.54
N THR A 99 -8.14 -3.73 15.78
CA THR A 99 -7.81 -4.17 17.14
C THR A 99 -6.64 -3.34 17.67
N ASP A 100 -6.95 -2.18 18.23
CA ASP A 100 -6.18 -1.53 19.30
C ASP A 100 -6.96 -1.68 20.61
#